data_AF-A0AAI8Z7H3-F1
#
_entry.id   AF-A0AAI8Z7H3-F1
#
_cell.length_a   1.000
_cell.length_b   1.000
_cell.length_c   1.000
_cell.angle_alpha   90.00
_cell.angle_beta   90.00
_cell.angle_gamma   90.00
#
_symmetry.space_group_name_H-M   'P 1'
#
loop_
_entity.id
_entity.type
_entity.pdbx_description
1 polymer ?
#
loop_
_entity_poly.entity_id
_entity_poly.type
_entity_poly.pdbx_seq_one_letter_code
_entity_poly.pdbx_strand_id
1 'polypeptide(L)'
;MGKDSKMPTDRPKHQMVYFPGLTSEVRAFGQFRKVLHTGLYSQLVSMEIPVGGDIGDEVHTVDQVLLFTSGEGKATVAGKDQNVKASDVVIVPAGTQHQFINTSKTQPLELVTIYSPAEHDPQTVHQTKEEGDEEEESGKDEAPEWSQQSKDYNEKNEYVKESGGPYEGGDDGRHQKS
;
A
#
# COMPACT_ATOMS: atom_id res chain seq x y z
N MET A 1 4.07 -18.17 8.72
CA MET A 1 3.34 -17.67 7.54
C MET A 1 3.23 -16.16 7.67
N GLY A 2 2.79 -15.43 6.65
CA GLY A 2 2.44 -14.00 6.81
C GLY A 2 3.52 -12.97 6.51
N LYS A 3 4.82 -13.33 6.46
CA LYS A 3 5.92 -12.35 6.35
C LYS A 3 6.96 -12.69 5.27
N ASP A 4 7.37 -11.69 4.49
CA ASP A 4 8.52 -11.74 3.58
C ASP A 4 9.78 -11.23 4.29
N SER A 5 10.61 -12.16 4.79
CA SER A 5 11.82 -11.84 5.56
C SER A 5 12.90 -11.09 4.77
N LYS A 6 12.73 -10.94 3.44
CA LYS A 6 13.61 -10.12 2.60
C LYS A 6 13.25 -8.63 2.64
N MET A 7 12.03 -8.30 3.09
CA MET A 7 11.59 -6.92 3.22
C MET A 7 12.27 -6.26 4.42
N PRO A 8 12.82 -5.04 4.25
CA PRO A 8 13.45 -4.31 5.33
C PRO A 8 12.41 -3.82 6.34
N THR A 9 12.75 -3.89 7.63
CA THR A 9 11.95 -3.34 8.74
C THR A 9 12.44 -1.98 9.22
N ASP A 10 13.67 -1.61 8.83
CA ASP A 10 14.24 -0.29 9.05
C ASP A 10 13.65 0.75 8.07
N ARG A 11 13.89 2.02 8.38
CA ARG A 11 13.51 3.14 7.52
C ARG A 11 14.07 2.97 6.10
N PRO A 12 13.32 3.45 5.08
CA PRO A 12 13.75 3.32 3.69
C PRO A 12 15.06 4.08 3.46
N LYS A 13 15.93 3.49 2.63
CA LYS A 13 17.09 4.22 2.10
C LYS A 13 16.62 5.22 1.04
N HIS A 14 17.33 6.32 0.91
CA HIS A 14 17.11 7.32 -0.13
C HIS A 14 17.63 6.82 -1.49
N GLN A 15 16.96 5.80 -2.05
CA GLN A 15 17.33 5.15 -3.30
C GLN A 15 16.10 4.87 -4.15
N MET A 16 16.29 4.67 -5.45
CA MET A 16 15.19 4.30 -6.35
C MET A 16 14.64 2.91 -5.99
N VAL A 17 13.31 2.82 -5.89
CA VAL A 17 12.58 1.55 -5.87
C VAL A 17 11.78 1.48 -7.16
N TYR A 18 12.02 0.45 -7.97
CA TYR A 18 11.47 0.35 -9.32
C TYR A 18 10.74 -0.98 -9.53
N PHE A 19 9.46 -0.90 -9.88
CA PHE A 19 8.61 -2.07 -10.15
C PHE A 19 8.20 -2.10 -11.63
N PRO A 20 8.97 -2.78 -12.51
CA PRO A 20 8.66 -2.82 -13.93
C PRO A 20 7.30 -3.49 -14.19
N GLY A 21 6.43 -2.77 -14.88
CA GLY A 21 5.10 -3.27 -15.27
C GLY A 21 4.17 -3.55 -14.10
N LEU A 22 4.36 -2.90 -12.94
CA LEU A 22 3.52 -3.09 -11.75
C LEU A 22 2.02 -2.95 -12.02
N THR A 23 1.67 -2.01 -12.89
CA THR A 23 0.28 -1.67 -13.23
C THR A 23 -0.21 -2.34 -14.52
N SER A 24 0.51 -3.33 -15.04
CA SER A 24 0.14 -4.00 -16.28
C SER A 24 -1.03 -4.97 -16.08
N GLU A 25 -2.00 -4.95 -16.98
CA GLU A 25 -3.21 -5.81 -16.94
C GLU A 25 -2.92 -7.30 -17.17
N VAL A 26 -1.75 -7.66 -17.70
CA VAL A 26 -1.38 -9.07 -18.02
C VAL A 26 -0.60 -9.77 -16.91
N ARG A 27 -0.50 -9.14 -15.73
CA ARG A 27 0.15 -9.73 -14.57
C ARG A 27 -0.87 -10.40 -13.64
N ALA A 28 -0.38 -11.11 -12.64
CA ALA A 28 -1.15 -11.59 -11.50
C ALA A 28 -0.32 -11.40 -10.22
N PHE A 29 -0.95 -10.97 -9.13
CA PHE A 29 -0.25 -10.80 -7.85
C PHE A 29 -0.18 -12.13 -7.09
N GLY A 30 -1.26 -12.90 -7.08
CA GLY A 30 -1.37 -14.22 -6.48
C GLY A 30 -1.36 -14.22 -4.94
N GLN A 31 -1.59 -13.07 -4.31
CA GLN A 31 -1.75 -12.92 -2.86
C GLN A 31 -2.89 -11.94 -2.60
N PHE A 32 -3.70 -12.20 -1.57
CA PHE A 32 -4.74 -11.26 -1.15
C PHE A 32 -4.16 -9.88 -0.82
N ARG A 33 -3.06 -9.86 -0.06
CA ARG A 33 -2.34 -8.64 0.29
C ARG A 33 -0.83 -8.88 0.34
N LYS A 34 -0.05 -7.98 -0.23
CA LYS A 34 1.41 -7.98 -0.08
C LYS A 34 1.96 -6.56 -0.03
N VAL A 35 2.70 -6.24 1.01
CA VAL A 35 3.46 -4.99 1.09
C VAL A 35 4.63 -5.06 0.10
N LEU A 36 4.72 -4.07 -0.78
CA LEU A 36 5.77 -3.96 -1.79
C LEU A 36 6.85 -2.96 -1.38
N HIS A 37 6.47 -1.88 -0.69
CA HIS A 37 7.40 -0.89 -0.19
C HIS A 37 6.78 -0.06 0.94
N THR A 38 7.51 0.14 2.04
CA THR A 38 7.13 1.07 3.11
C THR A 38 8.09 2.26 3.12
N GLY A 39 7.55 3.44 2.85
CA GLY A 39 8.23 4.73 2.90
C GLY A 39 8.00 5.45 4.23
N LEU A 40 8.65 6.61 4.43
CA LEU A 40 8.43 7.44 5.63
C LEU A 40 7.02 8.02 5.73
N TYR A 41 6.34 8.19 4.59
CA TYR A 41 5.04 8.88 4.52
C TYR A 41 3.97 8.08 3.78
N SER A 42 4.32 6.93 3.20
CA SER A 42 3.39 6.15 2.39
C SER A 42 3.80 4.68 2.32
N GLN A 43 2.84 3.79 2.10
CA GLN A 43 3.08 2.37 1.89
C GLN A 43 2.41 1.89 0.61
N LEU A 44 3.17 1.24 -0.26
CA LEU A 44 2.68 0.62 -1.48
C LEU A 44 2.41 -0.86 -1.24
N VAL A 45 1.18 -1.29 -1.55
CA VAL A 45 0.68 -2.64 -1.35
C VAL A 45 0.04 -3.14 -2.65
N SER A 46 0.22 -4.41 -2.97
CA SER A 46 -0.55 -5.09 -4.02
C SER A 46 -1.64 -5.95 -3.41
N MET A 47 -2.78 -6.04 -4.09
CA MET A 47 -3.88 -6.90 -3.68
C MET A 47 -4.50 -7.64 -4.87
N GLU A 48 -4.94 -8.86 -4.63
CA GLU A 48 -5.74 -9.67 -5.54
C GLU A 48 -6.99 -10.18 -4.81
N ILE A 49 -8.14 -9.69 -5.22
CA ILE A 49 -9.42 -10.08 -4.63
C ILE A 49 -10.00 -11.20 -5.50
N PRO A 50 -10.24 -12.40 -4.92
CA PRO A 50 -10.76 -13.54 -5.68
C PRO A 50 -12.16 -13.24 -6.25
N VAL A 51 -12.58 -14.04 -7.22
CA VAL A 51 -13.91 -13.94 -7.84
C VAL A 51 -15.01 -13.96 -6.77
N GLY A 52 -15.82 -12.90 -6.73
CA GLY A 52 -16.90 -12.74 -5.75
C GLY A 52 -16.45 -12.43 -4.31
N GLY A 53 -15.15 -12.26 -4.08
CA GLY A 53 -14.60 -11.83 -2.79
C GLY A 53 -14.62 -10.31 -2.60
N ASP A 54 -14.18 -9.89 -1.42
CA ASP A 54 -14.08 -8.49 -1.02
C ASP A 54 -12.84 -8.25 -0.14
N ILE A 55 -12.51 -6.98 0.06
CA ILE A 55 -11.43 -6.58 0.97
C ILE A 55 -11.88 -6.65 2.45
N GLY A 56 -13.14 -6.29 2.71
CA GLY A 56 -13.67 -6.04 4.06
C GLY A 56 -14.41 -4.70 4.11
N ASP A 57 -15.18 -4.47 5.18
CA ASP A 57 -15.74 -3.16 5.52
C ASP A 57 -14.75 -2.48 6.47
N GLU A 58 -13.97 -1.54 5.93
CA GLU A 58 -12.78 -1.00 6.59
C GLU A 58 -12.96 0.49 6.92
N VAL A 59 -12.31 0.91 8.02
CA VAL A 59 -12.11 2.31 8.39
C VAL A 59 -10.70 2.40 8.97
N HIS A 60 -9.83 3.20 8.35
CA HIS A 60 -8.50 3.48 8.86
C HIS A 60 -8.26 4.99 9.01
N THR A 61 -7.30 5.35 9.86
CA THR A 61 -6.98 6.77 10.16
C THR A 61 -5.97 7.40 9.19
N VAL A 62 -5.62 6.67 8.13
CA VAL A 62 -4.74 7.09 7.03
C VAL A 62 -5.54 7.33 5.75
N ASP A 63 -5.03 8.17 4.86
CA ASP A 63 -5.56 8.27 3.49
C ASP A 63 -5.16 7.01 2.70
N GLN A 64 -6.03 6.56 1.80
CA GLN A 64 -5.75 5.42 0.93
C GLN A 64 -6.12 5.74 -0.52
N VAL A 65 -5.24 5.38 -1.45
CA VAL A 65 -5.46 5.53 -2.89
C VAL A 65 -5.36 4.17 -3.56
N LEU A 66 -6.43 3.70 -4.20
CA LEU A 66 -6.49 2.43 -4.91
C LEU A 66 -6.43 2.68 -6.41
N LEU A 67 -5.51 2.01 -7.08
CA LEU A 67 -5.34 2.02 -8.53
C LEU A 67 -5.63 0.61 -9.05
N PHE A 68 -6.73 0.47 -9.77
CA PHE A 68 -7.17 -0.82 -10.31
C PHE A 68 -6.37 -1.17 -11.55
N THR A 69 -5.77 -2.36 -11.56
CA THR A 69 -4.86 -2.82 -12.63
C THR A 69 -5.48 -3.90 -13.50
N SER A 70 -6.47 -4.64 -13.00
CA SER A 70 -7.20 -5.66 -13.77
C SER A 70 -8.54 -5.99 -13.11
N GLY A 71 -9.46 -6.59 -13.86
CA GLY A 71 -10.77 -7.02 -13.37
C GLY A 71 -11.82 -5.91 -13.27
N GLU A 72 -12.98 -6.26 -12.69
CA GLU A 72 -14.13 -5.38 -12.50
C GLU A 72 -14.68 -5.54 -11.08
N GLY A 73 -14.99 -4.41 -10.44
CA GLY A 73 -15.47 -4.38 -9.07
C GLY A 73 -16.49 -3.30 -8.80
N LYS A 74 -16.94 -3.26 -7.55
CA LYS A 74 -17.74 -2.19 -6.98
C LYS A 74 -17.03 -1.62 -5.77
N ALA A 75 -16.79 -0.31 -5.80
CA ALA A 75 -16.35 0.47 -4.67
C ALA A 75 -17.56 1.10 -3.97
N THR A 76 -17.62 1.02 -2.65
CA THR A 76 -18.55 1.76 -1.82
C THR A 76 -17.72 2.64 -0.88
N VAL A 77 -17.82 3.96 -0.99
CA VAL A 77 -17.07 4.91 -0.15
C VAL A 77 -18.05 5.93 0.43
N ALA A 78 -18.10 6.06 1.76
CA ALA A 78 -19.08 6.90 2.46
C ALA A 78 -20.54 6.63 2.01
N GLY A 79 -20.87 5.37 1.75
CA GLY A 79 -22.19 4.94 1.26
C GLY A 79 -22.48 5.25 -0.22
N LYS A 80 -21.52 5.79 -0.97
CA LYS A 80 -21.64 6.00 -2.42
C LYS A 80 -21.03 4.83 -3.18
N ASP A 81 -21.85 4.18 -4.00
CA ASP A 81 -21.42 3.11 -4.90
C ASP A 81 -20.85 3.64 -6.22
N GLN A 82 -19.80 2.98 -6.72
CA GLN A 82 -19.17 3.24 -8.01
C GLN A 82 -18.63 1.91 -8.59
N ASN A 83 -18.97 1.61 -9.84
CA ASN A 83 -18.31 0.51 -10.55
C ASN A 83 -16.90 0.94 -10.94
N VAL A 84 -15.93 0.05 -10.76
CA VAL A 84 -14.50 0.28 -11.01
C VAL A 84 -13.93 -0.83 -11.89
N LYS A 85 -12.93 -0.49 -12.68
CA LYS A 85 -12.21 -1.42 -13.56
C LYS A 85 -10.76 -0.97 -13.74
N ALA A 86 -9.98 -1.72 -14.52
CA ALA A 86 -8.61 -1.37 -14.88
C ALA A 86 -8.47 0.10 -15.33
N SER A 87 -7.41 0.75 -14.84
CA SER A 87 -7.09 2.18 -15.01
C SER A 87 -7.96 3.19 -14.24
N ASP A 88 -8.98 2.74 -13.51
CA ASP A 88 -9.69 3.62 -12.57
C ASP A 88 -8.89 3.84 -11.28
N VAL A 89 -9.16 4.97 -10.62
CA VAL A 89 -8.55 5.35 -9.34
C VAL A 89 -9.64 5.73 -8.36
N VAL A 90 -9.55 5.21 -7.13
CA VAL A 90 -10.42 5.59 -6.01
C VAL A 90 -9.55 6.15 -4.90
N ILE A 91 -10.00 7.26 -4.30
CA ILE A 91 -9.36 7.88 -3.14
C ILE A 91 -10.32 7.75 -1.97
N VAL A 92 -9.83 7.22 -0.86
CA VAL A 92 -10.52 7.08 0.41
C VAL A 92 -9.83 8.00 1.42
N PRO A 93 -10.47 9.12 1.80
CA PRO A 93 -9.94 9.98 2.86
C PRO A 93 -9.94 9.28 4.22
N ALA A 94 -8.98 9.62 5.08
CA ALA A 94 -8.87 9.11 6.44
C ALA A 94 -10.19 9.20 7.22
N GLY A 95 -10.49 8.13 7.97
CA GLY A 95 -11.71 8.01 8.78
C GLY A 95 -12.99 7.74 7.96
N THR A 96 -12.86 7.41 6.67
CA THR A 96 -14.00 7.13 5.80
C THR A 96 -14.25 5.62 5.70
N GLN A 97 -15.49 5.20 5.97
CA GLN A 97 -15.93 3.83 5.71
C GLN A 97 -15.88 3.51 4.22
N HIS A 98 -15.29 2.37 3.88
CA HIS A 98 -15.16 1.91 2.51
C HIS A 98 -15.15 0.39 2.39
N GLN A 99 -15.58 -0.09 1.22
CA GLN A 99 -15.56 -1.50 0.85
C GLN A 99 -15.32 -1.64 -0.65
N PHE A 100 -14.59 -2.68 -1.03
CA PHE A 100 -14.34 -3.05 -2.42
C PHE A 100 -14.69 -4.51 -2.65
N ILE A 101 -15.59 -4.78 -3.60
CA ILE A 101 -16.06 -6.11 -3.94
C ILE A 101 -15.68 -6.43 -5.38
N ASN A 102 -15.14 -7.62 -5.62
CA ASN A 102 -14.96 -8.16 -6.96
C ASN A 102 -16.31 -8.61 -7.53
N THR A 103 -16.77 -7.93 -8.59
CA THR A 103 -18.05 -8.24 -9.24
C THR A 103 -17.90 -9.12 -10.49
N SER A 104 -16.66 -9.37 -10.91
CA SER A 104 -16.38 -10.29 -12.01
C SER A 104 -16.74 -11.72 -11.64
N LYS A 105 -17.20 -12.49 -12.64
CA LYS A 105 -17.55 -13.92 -12.49
C LYS A 105 -16.39 -14.85 -12.83
N THR A 106 -15.34 -14.34 -13.45
CA THR A 106 -14.32 -15.17 -14.11
C THR A 106 -12.90 -14.71 -13.87
N GLN A 107 -12.70 -13.52 -13.32
CA GLN A 107 -11.36 -12.93 -13.14
C GLN A 107 -11.23 -12.31 -11.75
N PRO A 108 -10.04 -12.37 -11.13
CA PRO A 108 -9.72 -11.58 -9.95
C PRO A 108 -9.82 -10.08 -10.23
N LEU A 109 -10.04 -9.30 -9.17
CA LEU A 109 -9.89 -7.85 -9.18
C LEU A 109 -8.51 -7.56 -8.60
N GLU A 110 -7.65 -6.98 -9.42
CA GLU A 110 -6.27 -6.67 -9.04
C GLU A 110 -6.09 -5.17 -8.94
N LEU A 111 -5.35 -4.75 -7.91
CA LEU A 111 -5.06 -3.36 -7.66
C LEU A 111 -3.72 -3.21 -6.94
N VAL A 112 -3.18 -2.00 -7.04
CA VAL A 112 -2.20 -1.51 -6.07
C VAL A 112 -2.85 -0.41 -5.24
N THR A 113 -2.54 -0.40 -3.96
CA THR A 113 -3.03 0.61 -3.03
C THR A 113 -1.87 1.32 -2.35
N ILE A 114 -2.06 2.60 -2.10
CA ILE A 114 -1.11 3.46 -1.40
C ILE A 114 -1.80 3.96 -0.14
N TYR A 115 -1.30 3.55 1.03
CA TYR A 115 -1.65 4.14 2.32
C TYR A 115 -0.74 5.33 2.60
N SER A 116 -1.23 6.37 3.27
CA SER A 116 -0.44 7.52 3.71
C SER A 116 -0.91 8.04 5.08
N PRO A 117 -0.19 7.79 6.19
CA PRO A 117 1.05 6.99 6.34
C PRO A 117 0.85 5.47 6.13
N ALA A 118 1.86 4.65 6.44
CA ALA A 118 1.76 3.20 6.33
C ALA A 118 0.68 2.62 7.26
N GLU A 119 0.04 1.53 6.84
CA GLU A 119 -1.00 0.85 7.63
C GLU A 119 -0.50 -0.51 8.15
N HIS A 120 0.23 -1.25 7.31
CA HIS A 120 0.62 -2.63 7.58
C HIS A 120 2.09 -2.76 7.99
N ASP A 121 2.45 -3.89 8.58
CA ASP A 121 3.84 -4.24 8.84
C ASP A 121 4.64 -4.37 7.52
N PRO A 122 5.90 -3.90 7.44
CA PRO A 122 6.64 -3.83 6.18
C PRO A 122 6.88 -5.18 5.49
N GLN A 123 6.74 -6.28 6.22
CA GLN A 123 6.99 -7.62 5.71
C GLN A 123 5.69 -8.35 5.35
N THR A 124 4.51 -7.74 5.53
CA THR A 124 3.21 -8.40 5.38
C THR A 124 2.97 -9.05 4.01
N VAL A 125 2.54 -10.31 4.05
CA VAL A 125 2.09 -11.15 2.94
C VAL A 125 0.94 -12.05 3.40
N HIS A 126 -0.28 -11.71 3.03
CA HIS A 126 -1.48 -12.51 3.30
C HIS A 126 -1.90 -13.27 2.04
N GLN A 127 -2.00 -14.59 2.13
CA GLN A 127 -2.49 -15.41 1.01
C GLN A 127 -4.01 -15.30 0.87
N THR A 128 -4.71 -15.16 2.00
CA THR A 128 -6.17 -15.05 2.03
C THR A 128 -6.62 -13.87 2.88
N LYS A 129 -7.89 -13.51 2.74
CA LYS A 129 -8.52 -12.47 3.57
C LYS A 129 -8.50 -12.87 5.04
N GLU A 130 -8.80 -14.13 5.34
CA GLU A 130 -8.87 -14.65 6.71
C GLU A 130 -7.52 -14.56 7.44
N GLU A 131 -6.41 -14.80 6.73
CA GLU A 131 -5.07 -14.58 7.29
C GLU A 131 -4.85 -13.10 7.62
N GLY A 132 -5.30 -12.20 6.76
CA GLY A 132 -5.19 -10.76 6.98
C GLY A 132 -6.03 -10.27 8.16
N ASP A 133 -7.30 -10.67 8.22
CA ASP A 133 -8.20 -10.34 9.33
C ASP A 133 -7.60 -10.84 10.67
N GLU A 134 -7.04 -12.06 10.71
CA GLU A 134 -6.43 -12.62 11.94
C GLU A 134 -5.17 -11.84 12.37
N GLU A 135 -4.28 -11.50 11.43
CA GLU A 135 -3.05 -10.78 11.75
C GLU A 135 -3.33 -9.33 12.19
N GLU A 136 -4.33 -8.66 11.62
CA GLU A 136 -4.80 -7.35 12.07
C GLU A 136 -5.42 -7.42 13.47
N GLU A 137 -6.38 -8.34 13.70
CA GLU A 137 -7.04 -8.48 15.01
C GLU A 137 -6.07 -8.86 16.14
N SER A 138 -5.02 -9.63 15.80
CA SER A 138 -3.99 -10.03 16.77
C SER A 138 -2.82 -9.05 16.90
N GLY A 139 -2.84 -7.92 16.18
CA GLY A 139 -1.79 -6.89 16.22
C GLY A 139 -0.44 -7.34 15.66
N LYS A 140 -0.44 -8.33 14.76
CA LYS A 140 0.76 -8.83 14.06
C LYS A 140 1.01 -8.11 12.73
N ASP A 141 0.04 -7.35 12.25
CA ASP A 141 0.11 -6.54 11.04
C ASP A 141 0.00 -5.05 11.37
N GLU A 142 1.03 -4.51 11.99
CA GLU A 142 1.06 -3.11 12.46
C GLU A 142 2.15 -2.32 11.74
N ALA A 143 1.82 -1.12 11.30
CA ALA A 143 2.80 -0.20 10.74
C ALA A 143 3.92 0.13 11.75
N PRO A 144 5.17 0.29 11.28
CA PRO A 144 6.27 0.61 12.18
C PRO A 144 6.17 2.05 12.67
N GLU A 145 6.50 2.32 13.94
CA GLU A 145 6.38 3.65 14.55
C GLU A 145 7.08 4.77 13.77
N TRP A 146 8.20 4.45 13.10
CA TRP A 146 8.94 5.44 12.32
C TRP A 146 8.17 5.93 11.09
N SER A 147 7.21 5.15 10.58
CA SER A 147 6.37 5.53 9.43
C SER A 147 5.20 6.44 9.83
N GLN A 148 4.96 6.59 11.14
CA GLN A 148 3.90 7.42 11.70
C GLN A 148 4.38 8.83 12.11
N GLN A 149 5.66 9.14 11.87
CA GLN A 149 6.26 10.39 12.30
C GLN A 149 5.90 11.54 11.35
N SER A 150 5.74 12.74 11.91
CA SER A 150 5.42 13.94 11.13
C SER A 150 6.59 14.36 10.24
N LYS A 151 6.27 15.17 9.22
CA LYS A 151 7.28 15.84 8.38
C LYS A 151 8.30 16.61 9.24
N ASP A 152 7.81 17.44 10.17
CA ASP A 152 8.67 18.24 11.06
C ASP A 152 9.63 17.37 11.89
N TYR A 153 9.16 16.22 12.39
CA TYR A 153 10.01 15.28 13.11
C TYR A 153 11.11 14.73 12.21
N ASN A 154 10.76 14.28 11.01
CA ASN A 154 11.72 13.70 10.08
C ASN A 154 12.74 14.73 9.58
N GLU A 155 12.33 15.98 9.36
CA GLU A 155 13.24 17.08 8.98
C GLU A 155 14.17 17.47 10.12
N LYS A 156 13.64 17.61 11.34
CA LYS A 156 14.45 17.96 12.53
C LYS A 156 15.52 16.91 12.84
N ASN A 157 15.24 15.65 12.56
CA ASN A 157 16.17 14.53 12.76
C ASN A 157 17.02 14.23 11.53
N GLU A 158 16.96 15.07 10.49
CA GLU A 158 17.71 14.92 9.23
C GLU A 158 17.42 13.61 8.47
N TYR A 159 16.29 12.97 8.74
CA TYR A 159 15.81 11.81 7.97
C TYR A 159 15.24 12.23 6.63
N VAL A 160 14.82 13.47 6.50
CA VAL A 160 14.48 14.14 5.24
C VAL A 160 15.11 15.53 5.26
N LYS A 161 15.61 15.98 4.10
CA LYS A 161 16.29 17.26 3.89
C LYS A 161 15.79 17.84 2.58
N GLU A 162 15.34 19.09 2.60
CA GLU A 162 14.92 19.79 1.38
C GLU A 162 16.08 19.94 0.36
N SER A 163 17.32 19.92 0.84
CA SER A 163 18.51 19.95 -0.01
C SER A 163 18.72 18.68 -0.84
N GLY A 164 18.00 17.59 -0.54
CA GLY A 164 18.39 16.25 -0.92
C GLY A 164 19.55 15.74 -0.04
N GLY A 165 20.25 14.70 -0.50
CA GLY A 165 21.38 14.11 0.20
C GLY A 165 22.53 15.08 0.58
N PRO A 166 23.56 14.58 1.27
CA PRO A 166 23.86 13.16 1.41
C PRO A 166 23.05 12.46 2.51
N TYR A 167 22.71 11.20 2.21
CA TYR A 167 22.22 10.21 3.16
C TYR A 167 23.13 8.98 3.12
N GLU A 168 23.38 8.38 4.27
CA GLU A 168 24.19 7.17 4.36
C GLU A 168 23.57 6.04 3.54
N GLY A 169 24.35 5.45 2.61
CA GLY A 169 23.93 4.32 1.81
C GLY A 169 22.80 4.60 0.80
N GLY A 170 22.54 5.87 0.47
CA GLY A 170 21.56 6.29 -0.53
C GLY A 170 22.07 7.44 -1.39
N ASP A 171 21.22 8.43 -1.61
CA ASP A 171 21.54 9.67 -2.32
C ASP A 171 22.80 10.35 -1.74
N ASP A 172 23.81 10.54 -2.58
CA ASP A 172 25.12 11.10 -2.24
C ASP A 172 25.17 12.65 -2.30
N GLY A 173 24.05 13.30 -2.65
CA GLY A 173 23.92 14.75 -2.72
C GLY A 173 24.58 15.39 -3.95
N ARG A 174 25.14 14.61 -4.89
CA ARG A 174 25.79 15.13 -6.10
C ARG A 174 24.81 15.34 -7.25
N HIS A 175 23.64 15.90 -6.95
CA HIS A 175 22.69 16.31 -7.97
C HIS A 175 23.19 17.58 -8.65
N GLN A 176 23.31 17.55 -9.99
CA GLN A 176 23.44 18.80 -10.74
C GLN A 176 22.12 19.54 -10.62
N LYS A 177 22.10 20.68 -9.90
CA LYS A 177 20.93 21.57 -9.94
C LYS A 177 20.83 22.14 -11.36
N SER A 178 19.89 21.61 -12.15
CA SER A 178 19.53 22.14 -13.48
C SER A 178 18.83 23.48 -13.36
#